data_AF-A0A8J6MJS8-F1
#
_entry.id   AF-A0A8J6MJS8-F1
#
_cell.length_a   1.000
_cell.length_b   1.000
_cell.length_c   1.000
_cell.angle_alpha   90.00
_cell.angle_beta   90.00
_cell.angle_gamma   90.00
#
_symmetry.space_group_name_H-M   'P 1'
#
loop_
_entity.id
_entity.type
_entity.pdbx_description
1 polymer ?
#
loop_
_entity_poly.entity_id
_entity_poly.type
_entity_poly.pdbx_seq_one_letter_code
_entity_poly.pdbx_strand_id
1 'polypeptide(L)'
;MNLSHISMRDDFKVSIREIDFLVEAAQSFPEVFGARLTGGGFGGSIIGICKRGYGESLARQIVSRYENTGHGHATIILPLTSKEFLSQD
;
A
#
# COMPACT_ATOMS: atom_id res chain seq x y z
N MET A 1 -5.44 6.44 -9.07
CA MET A 1 -4.91 5.13 -8.60
C MET A 1 -6.02 4.13 -8.34
N ASN A 2 -7.07 4.49 -7.60
CA ASN A 2 -8.13 3.57 -7.19
C ASN A 2 -8.85 2.89 -8.38
N LEU A 3 -9.26 3.66 -9.40
CA LEU A 3 -9.87 3.11 -10.62
C LEU A 3 -8.94 2.13 -11.37
N SER A 4 -7.62 2.37 -11.33
CA SER A 4 -6.65 1.44 -11.92
C SER A 4 -6.59 0.11 -11.17
N HIS A 5 -6.69 0.13 -9.83
CA HIS A 5 -6.77 -1.12 -9.07
C HIS A 5 -8.07 -1.88 -9.33
N ILE A 6 -9.20 -1.17 -9.42
CA ILE A 6 -10.50 -1.77 -9.75
C ILE A 6 -10.40 -2.51 -11.09
N SER A 7 -9.86 -1.86 -12.13
CA SER A 7 -9.65 -2.53 -13.43
C SER A 7 -8.67 -3.70 -13.34
N MET A 8 -7.58 -3.60 -12.56
CA MET A 8 -6.66 -4.73 -12.33
C MET A 8 -7.34 -5.94 -11.67
N ARG A 9 -8.29 -5.71 -10.78
CA ARG A 9 -9.05 -6.76 -10.08
C ARG A 9 -10.16 -7.33 -10.97
N ASP A 10 -10.96 -6.45 -11.56
CA ASP A 10 -12.24 -6.84 -12.16
C ASP A 10 -12.10 -7.15 -13.67
N ASP A 11 -11.34 -6.34 -14.41
CA ASP A 11 -11.16 -6.49 -15.87
C ASP A 11 -9.96 -7.39 -16.19
N PHE A 12 -8.78 -7.06 -15.65
CA PHE A 12 -7.54 -7.78 -15.92
C PHE A 12 -7.38 -9.05 -15.08
N LYS A 13 -8.10 -9.13 -13.95
CA LYS A 13 -8.11 -10.28 -13.03
C LYS A 13 -6.71 -10.74 -12.60
N VAL A 14 -5.85 -9.77 -12.34
CA VAL A 14 -4.47 -9.98 -11.85
C VAL A 14 -4.30 -9.71 -10.36
N SER A 15 -5.38 -9.40 -9.65
CA SER A 15 -5.33 -9.21 -8.19
C SER A 15 -5.65 -10.49 -7.41
N ILE A 16 -5.36 -10.47 -6.12
CA ILE A 16 -5.73 -11.52 -5.15
C ILE A 16 -6.28 -10.86 -3.89
N ARG A 17 -6.97 -11.65 -3.07
CA ARG A 17 -7.63 -11.19 -1.84
C ARG A 17 -6.69 -10.44 -0.89
N GLU A 18 -5.44 -10.88 -0.78
CA GLU A 18 -4.40 -10.29 0.06
C GLU A 18 -4.06 -8.86 -0.40
N ILE A 19 -3.92 -8.68 -1.72
CA ILE A 19 -3.63 -7.38 -2.33
C ILE A 19 -4.84 -6.46 -2.24
N ASP A 20 -6.04 -6.99 -2.53
CA ASP A 20 -7.28 -6.23 -2.44
C ASP A 20 -7.49 -5.69 -1.01
N PHE A 21 -7.25 -6.52 0.00
CA PHE A 21 -7.31 -6.08 1.40
C PHE A 21 -6.33 -4.95 1.69
N LEU A 22 -5.06 -5.08 1.28
CA LEU A 22 -4.05 -4.05 1.52
C LEU A 22 -4.44 -2.72 0.86
N VAL A 23 -4.97 -2.79 -0.37
CA VAL A 23 -5.43 -1.60 -1.09
C VAL A 23 -6.65 -0.97 -0.42
N GLU A 24 -7.65 -1.76 -0.05
CA GLU A 24 -8.86 -1.28 0.63
C GLU A 24 -8.53 -0.69 2.01
N ALA A 25 -7.65 -1.34 2.78
CA ALA A 25 -7.17 -0.84 4.06
C ALA A 25 -6.46 0.51 3.89
N ALA A 26 -5.61 0.66 2.87
CA ALA A 26 -4.95 1.93 2.58
C ALA A 26 -5.94 3.02 2.17
N GLN A 27 -6.88 2.71 1.27
CA GLN A 27 -7.89 3.66 0.78
C GLN A 27 -8.89 4.09 1.86
N SER A 28 -8.98 3.35 2.99
CA SER A 28 -9.85 3.72 4.11
C SER A 28 -9.39 4.94 4.92
N PHE A 29 -8.13 5.34 4.78
CA PHE A 29 -7.58 6.49 5.50
C PHE A 29 -7.80 7.80 4.72
N PRO A 30 -8.32 8.87 5.35
CA PRO A 30 -8.55 10.14 4.67
C PRO A 30 -7.27 10.81 4.18
N GLU A 31 -6.11 10.48 4.76
CA GLU A 31 -4.81 10.97 4.32
C GLU A 31 -4.26 10.26 3.08
N VAL A 32 -4.89 9.18 2.61
CA VAL A 32 -4.49 8.44 1.41
C VAL A 32 -5.28 8.94 0.21
N PHE A 33 -4.58 9.54 -0.76
CA PHE A 33 -5.18 10.01 -2.01
C PHE A 33 -5.49 8.86 -2.98
N GLY A 34 -4.78 7.74 -2.83
CA GLY A 34 -5.11 6.51 -3.50
C GLY A 34 -4.03 5.44 -3.36
N ALA A 35 -4.43 4.19 -3.60
CA ALA A 35 -3.55 3.03 -3.58
C ALA A 35 -3.93 2.03 -4.68
N ARG A 36 -2.96 1.25 -5.13
CA ARG A 36 -3.17 0.15 -6.09
C ARG A 36 -2.10 -0.93 -5.97
N LEU A 37 -2.41 -2.12 -6.50
CA LEU A 37 -1.42 -3.12 -6.89
C LEU A 37 -0.34 -2.49 -7.79
N THR A 38 0.92 -2.89 -7.60
CA THR A 38 2.03 -2.55 -8.49
C THR A 38 2.86 -3.79 -8.85
N GLY A 39 3.41 -3.82 -10.06
CA GLY A 39 4.08 -5.01 -10.62
C GLY A 39 3.13 -5.90 -11.44
N GLY A 40 3.48 -7.18 -11.58
CA GLY A 40 2.78 -8.14 -12.45
C GLY A 40 1.45 -8.68 -11.91
N GLY A 41 1.18 -8.51 -10.60
CA GLY A 41 -0.02 -9.06 -9.95
C GLY A 41 0.20 -10.44 -9.34
N PHE A 42 -0.93 -11.09 -8.99
CA PHE A 42 -1.01 -12.38 -8.31
C PHE A 42 -0.28 -12.41 -6.94
N GLY A 43 -0.25 -11.25 -6.28
CA GLY A 43 0.51 -11.02 -5.05
C GLY A 43 1.47 -9.84 -5.21
N GLY A 44 2.55 -9.84 -4.42
CA GLY A 44 3.57 -8.82 -4.46
C GLY A 44 3.23 -7.60 -3.60
N SER A 45 3.26 -6.40 -4.20
CA SER A 45 3.22 -5.14 -3.47
C SER A 45 2.09 -4.22 -3.91
N ILE A 46 1.65 -3.38 -2.97
CA ILE A 46 0.84 -2.21 -3.29
C ILE A 46 1.71 -0.95 -3.24
N ILE A 47 1.28 0.10 -3.94
CA ILE A 47 1.81 1.45 -3.78
C ILE A 47 0.66 2.40 -3.46
N GLY A 48 0.89 3.30 -2.52
CA GLY A 48 -0.07 4.32 -2.09
C GLY A 48 0.54 5.72 -2.08
N ILE A 49 -0.25 6.72 -2.42
CA ILE A 49 0.11 8.14 -2.29
C ILE A 49 -0.71 8.70 -1.12
N CYS A 50 -0.02 9.34 -0.17
CA CYS A 50 -0.63 9.91 1.01
C CYS A 50 -0.12 11.32 1.29
N LYS A 51 -0.78 12.00 2.25
CA LYS A 51 -0.35 13.29 2.77
C LYS A 51 1.04 13.17 3.39
N ARG A 52 1.91 14.14 3.06
CA ARG A 52 3.27 14.22 3.61
C ARG A 52 3.23 14.17 5.15
N GLY A 53 4.12 13.39 5.74
CA GLY A 53 4.21 13.20 7.20
C GLY A 53 3.42 12.02 7.75
N TYR A 54 2.54 11.39 6.96
CA TYR A 54 1.73 10.26 7.41
C TYR A 54 2.20 8.89 6.88
N GLY A 55 3.17 8.84 5.96
CA GLY A 55 3.56 7.61 5.27
C GLY A 55 3.91 6.46 6.21
N GLU A 56 4.76 6.70 7.22
CA GLU A 56 5.17 5.65 8.16
C GLU A 56 4.02 5.19 9.06
N SER A 57 3.30 6.13 9.68
CA SER A 57 2.22 5.79 10.62
C SER A 57 1.06 5.08 9.91
N LEU A 58 0.75 5.46 8.68
CA LEU A 58 -0.25 4.77 7.86
C LEU A 58 0.24 3.37 7.47
N ALA A 59 1.48 3.22 7.00
CA ALA A 59 2.02 1.93 6.61
C ALA A 59 2.00 0.92 7.78
N ARG A 60 2.38 1.36 9.00
CA ARG A 60 2.30 0.53 10.21
C ARG A 60 0.87 0.11 10.54
N GLN A 61 -0.09 1.02 10.44
CA GLN A 61 -1.50 0.70 10.67
C GLN A 61 -2.07 -0.27 9.63
N ILE A 62 -1.71 -0.10 8.35
CA ILE A 62 -2.15 -0.99 7.26
C ILE A 62 -1.58 -2.40 7.47
N VAL A 63 -0.28 -2.53 7.76
CA VAL A 63 0.35 -3.83 8.05
C VAL A 63 -0.28 -4.48 9.26
N SER A 64 -0.48 -3.75 10.36
CA SER A 64 -1.15 -4.30 11.55
C SER A 64 -2.55 -4.82 11.25
N ARG A 65 -3.34 -4.09 10.43
CA ARG A 65 -4.66 -4.57 9.97
C ARG A 65 -4.56 -5.84 9.12
N TYR A 66 -3.57 -5.91 8.23
CA TYR A 66 -3.36 -7.07 7.38
C TYR A 66 -2.94 -8.30 8.18
N GLU A 67 -2.03 -8.17 9.13
CA GLU A 67 -1.58 -9.30 9.97
C GLU A 67 -2.73 -9.89 10.81
N ASN A 68 -3.67 -9.05 11.25
CA ASN A 68 -4.88 -9.49 11.97
C ASN A 68 -5.85 -10.33 11.11
N THR A 69 -5.65 -10.40 9.80
CA THR A 69 -6.48 -11.26 8.92
C THR A 69 -6.06 -12.73 8.94
N GLY A 70 -4.86 -13.03 9.44
CA GLY A 70 -4.27 -14.38 9.37
C GLY A 70 -3.66 -14.75 8.00
N HIS A 71 -3.65 -13.84 7.02
CA HIS A 71 -3.04 -14.08 5.70
C HIS A 71 -1.49 -14.01 5.70
N GLY A 72 -0.85 -13.74 6.85
CA GLY A 72 0.60 -13.70 7.00
C GLY A 72 1.13 -12.30 7.33
N HIS A 73 2.42 -12.07 7.02
CA HIS A 73 3.14 -10.84 7.33
C HIS A 73 3.31 -9.96 6.09
N ALA A 74 3.28 -8.63 6.29
CA ALA A 74 3.56 -7.65 5.25
C ALA A 74 4.78 -6.80 5.63
N THR A 75 5.61 -6.47 4.64
CA THR A 75 6.81 -5.64 4.85
C THR A 75 6.55 -4.21 4.39
N ILE A 76 7.01 -3.25 5.19
CA ILE A 76 6.93 -1.82 4.88
C ILE A 76 8.20 -1.41 4.14
N ILE A 77 8.04 -0.80 2.97
CA ILE A 77 9.13 -0.12 2.26
C ILE A 77 8.75 1.35 2.19
N LEU A 78 9.44 2.19 2.97
CA LEU A 78 9.29 3.64 2.90
C LEU A 78 10.40 4.22 2.03
N PRO A 79 10.09 5.10 1.06
CA PRO A 79 11.11 5.87 0.39
C PRO A 79 11.80 6.79 1.40
N LEU A 80 13.13 6.82 1.37
CA LEU A 80 13.91 7.74 2.19
C LEU A 80 13.44 9.18 1.91
N THR A 81 13.25 9.95 2.97
CA THR A 81 12.96 11.37 2.82
C THR A 81 14.24 12.15 2.58
N SER A 82 14.13 13.29 1.90
CA SER A 82 15.28 14.14 1.59
C SER A 82 16.04 14.64 2.83
N LYS A 83 15.40 14.69 4.01
CA LYS A 83 16.08 15.04 5.26
C LYS A 83 17.02 13.94 5.74
N GLU A 84 16.67 12.68 5.54
CA GLU A 84 17.50 11.52 5.92
C GLU A 84 18.64 11.27 4.93
N PHE A 85 18.46 11.68 3.67
CA PHE A 85 19.49 11.62 2.64
C PHE A 85 20.60 12.68 2.85
N LEU A 86 20.23 13.87 3.34
CA LEU A 86 21.16 14.99 3.57
C LEU A 86 21.86 14.94 4.96
N SER A 87 21.50 13.99 5.82
CA SER A 87 22.12 13.81 7.15
C SER A 87 23.15 12.68 7.18
N GLN A 88 23.50 12.11 6.02
CA GLN A 88 24.47 11.03 5.85
C GLN A 88 25.82 11.54 5.28
N ASP A 89 25.95 12.85 5.08
CA ASP A 89 27.20 13.57 4.75
C ASP A 89 27.68 14.38 5.97
#